data_AF-A0AA42BFY5-F1
#
_entry.id   AF-A0AA42BFY5-F1
#
_cell.length_a   1.000
_cell.length_b   1.000
_cell.length_c   1.000
_cell.angle_alpha   90.00
_cell.angle_beta   90.00
_cell.angle_gamma   90.00
#
_symmetry.space_group_name_H-M   'P 1'
#
loop_
_entity.id
_entity.type
_entity.pdbx_description
1 polymer ?
#
loop_
_entity_poly.entity_id
_entity_poly.type
_entity_poly.pdbx_seq_one_letter_code
_entity_poly.pdbx_strand_id
1 'polypeptide(L)'
;MHWIVSLMVWVAVLLVVYIAAKQLRLTGNGAAVPSQQAASTQPAPTAAPPQRQPMPPMQQPTARATTPPAGVNKCVINGQTVYTEAPCGQAMRALVGNAPTETPSNARQREMAEAAAAAKRAEEQLARQWDQRMAQRDRDLAAEAVAVQQQVSSVNAECARLRADRDGILRLSVTTQQMSPWRDNLNYIRKRMNESHC
;
A
#
# COMPACT_ATOMS: atom_id res chain seq x y z
N MET A 1 24.47 -15.03 -38.80
CA MET A 1 25.29 -15.14 -37.56
C MET A 1 25.33 -13.85 -36.74
N HIS A 2 25.40 -12.64 -37.33
CA HIS A 2 25.44 -11.38 -36.55
C HIS A 2 24.17 -11.09 -35.74
N TRP A 3 22.99 -11.51 -36.23
CA TRP A 3 21.74 -11.34 -35.48
C TRP A 3 21.76 -12.13 -34.16
N ILE A 4 22.28 -13.36 -34.15
CA ILE A 4 22.28 -14.22 -32.96
C ILE A 4 23.15 -13.60 -31.87
N VAL A 5 24.30 -13.04 -32.23
CA VAL A 5 25.17 -12.32 -31.29
C VAL A 5 24.46 -11.08 -30.74
N SER A 6 23.78 -10.30 -31.60
CA SER A 6 22.98 -9.16 -31.15
C SER A 6 21.87 -9.56 -30.18
N LEU A 7 21.17 -10.67 -30.45
CA LEU A 7 20.10 -11.19 -29.60
C LEU A 7 20.65 -11.64 -28.23
N MET A 8 21.79 -12.32 -28.20
CA MET A 8 22.45 -12.75 -26.96
C MET A 8 22.90 -11.54 -26.11
N VAL A 9 23.40 -10.47 -26.75
CA VAL A 9 23.75 -9.22 -26.08
C VAL A 9 22.52 -8.56 -25.47
N TRP A 10 21.42 -8.47 -26.21
CA TRP A 10 20.16 -7.92 -25.69
C TRP A 10 19.62 -8.72 -24.51
N VAL A 11 19.65 -10.06 -24.59
CA VAL A 11 19.25 -10.94 -23.48
C VAL A 11 20.13 -10.72 -22.25
N ALA A 12 21.45 -10.61 -22.43
CA ALA A 12 22.37 -10.36 -21.32
C ALA A 12 22.11 -8.99 -20.65
N VAL A 13 21.89 -7.94 -21.45
CA VAL A 13 21.55 -6.60 -20.92
C VAL A 13 20.24 -6.63 -20.14
N LEU A 14 19.20 -7.27 -20.68
CA LEU A 14 17.91 -7.42 -19.99
C LEU A 14 18.04 -8.21 -18.68
N LEU A 15 18.89 -9.24 -18.66
CA LEU A 15 19.13 -10.05 -17.47
C LEU A 15 19.83 -9.26 -16.37
N VAL A 16 20.82 -8.42 -16.72
CA VAL A 16 21.50 -7.51 -15.77
C VAL A 16 20.52 -6.48 -15.20
N VAL A 17 19.69 -5.86 -16.04
CA VAL A 17 18.67 -4.89 -15.59
C VAL A 17 17.65 -5.57 -14.67
N TYR A 18 17.22 -6.79 -15.00
CA TYR A 18 16.30 -7.56 -14.17
C TYR A 18 16.89 -7.90 -12.80
N ILE A 19 18.16 -8.32 -12.75
CA ILE A 19 18.85 -8.61 -11.48
C ILE A 19 19.02 -7.33 -10.66
N ALA A 20 19.45 -6.22 -11.28
CA ALA A 20 19.59 -4.92 -10.60
C ALA A 20 18.26 -4.43 -10.02
N ALA A 21 17.17 -4.51 -10.78
CA ALA A 21 15.83 -4.15 -10.32
C ALA A 21 15.34 -5.06 -9.19
N LYS A 22 15.65 -6.36 -9.26
CA LYS A 22 15.31 -7.33 -8.21
C LYS A 22 16.10 -7.05 -6.92
N GLN A 23 17.38 -6.72 -7.02
CA GLN A 23 18.21 -6.33 -5.88
C GLN A 23 17.72 -5.00 -5.28
N LEU A 24 17.39 -4.00 -6.10
CA LEU A 24 16.78 -2.75 -5.60
C LEU A 24 15.44 -2.99 -4.87
N ARG A 25 14.63 -3.95 -5.33
CA ARG A 25 13.38 -4.31 -4.64
C ARG A 25 13.61 -5.10 -3.34
N LEU A 26 14.69 -5.87 -3.26
CA LEU A 26 15.06 -6.62 -2.05
C LEU A 26 15.75 -5.73 -1.00
N THR A 27 16.49 -4.70 -1.43
CA THR A 27 17.16 -3.73 -0.56
C THR A 27 16.29 -2.50 -0.26
N GLY A 28 15.30 -2.19 -1.09
CA GLY A 28 14.42 -1.01 -0.98
C GLY A 28 13.38 -1.05 0.14
N ASN A 29 13.28 -2.15 0.89
CA ASN A 29 12.52 -2.22 2.14
C ASN A 29 13.40 -2.06 3.40
N GLY A 30 14.69 -1.72 3.24
CA GLY A 30 15.61 -1.61 4.36
C GLY A 30 16.86 -0.78 4.06
N ALA A 31 16.72 0.53 3.91
CA ALA A 31 17.79 1.52 4.13
C ALA A 31 17.13 2.91 4.11
N ALA A 32 16.90 3.52 5.28
CA ALA A 32 17.85 4.43 5.91
C ALA A 32 17.96 5.76 5.16
N VAL A 33 17.16 6.73 5.62
CA VAL A 33 17.35 8.16 5.40
C VAL A 33 18.77 8.54 5.85
N PRO A 34 19.60 9.18 5.01
CA PRO A 34 20.90 9.67 5.45
C PRO A 34 20.74 11.12 5.91
N SER A 35 20.60 11.36 7.21
CA SER A 35 20.97 12.66 7.78
C SER A 35 21.16 12.60 9.29
N GLN A 36 22.42 12.76 9.67
CA GLN A 36 22.91 13.44 10.86
C GLN A 36 22.89 12.69 12.20
N GLN A 37 24.07 12.18 12.54
CA GLN A 37 24.58 12.19 13.91
C GLN A 37 24.60 13.63 14.46
N ALA A 38 23.79 13.86 15.49
CA ALA A 38 24.12 14.77 16.56
C ALA A 38 23.83 14.02 17.87
N ALA A 39 24.91 13.59 18.53
CA ALA A 39 24.85 13.10 19.89
C ALA A 39 24.61 14.29 20.82
N SER A 40 23.48 14.31 21.54
CA SER A 40 23.38 14.94 22.85
C SER A 40 22.03 14.61 23.52
N THR A 41 22.14 13.85 24.62
CA THR A 41 21.35 14.01 25.87
C THR A 41 19.82 14.07 25.77
N GLN A 42 19.14 12.94 26.01
CA GLN A 42 18.17 12.85 27.12
C GLN A 42 17.72 11.39 27.35
N PRO A 43 17.55 10.93 28.61
CA PRO A 43 17.22 9.54 28.91
C PRO A 43 15.76 9.23 28.55
N ALA A 44 15.54 8.03 28.00
CA ALA A 44 14.21 7.47 27.81
C ALA A 44 13.48 7.33 29.16
N PRO A 45 12.20 7.71 29.27
CA PRO A 45 11.42 7.36 30.44
C PRO A 45 11.21 5.84 30.45
N THR A 46 11.80 5.18 31.45
CA THR A 46 11.58 3.78 31.78
C THR A 46 10.09 3.54 32.00
N ALA A 47 9.41 2.90 31.05
CA ALA A 47 8.07 2.37 31.28
C ALA A 47 8.20 1.15 32.20
N ALA A 48 7.79 1.33 33.45
CA ALA A 48 7.75 0.30 34.48
C ALA A 48 6.83 -0.88 34.08
N PRO A 49 7.13 -2.11 34.54
CA PRO A 49 6.21 -3.23 34.41
C PRO A 49 4.94 -2.96 35.25
N PRO A 50 3.74 -3.41 34.82
CA PRO A 50 2.54 -3.24 35.63
C PRO A 50 2.68 -4.03 36.94
N GLN A 51 2.79 -3.28 38.04
CA GLN A 51 2.76 -3.79 39.40
C GLN A 51 1.40 -4.43 39.69
N ARG A 52 1.45 -5.62 40.29
CA ARG A 52 0.31 -6.29 40.91
C ARG A 52 -0.37 -5.33 41.88
N GLN A 53 -1.69 -5.25 41.83
CA GLN A 53 -2.47 -4.74 42.96
C GLN A 53 -3.23 -5.86 43.66
N PRO A 54 -3.34 -5.78 45.01
CA PRO A 54 -3.77 -6.85 45.88
C PRO A 54 -5.29 -6.88 46.01
N MET A 55 -5.84 -8.08 46.16
CA MET A 55 -7.25 -8.30 46.48
C MET A 55 -7.58 -7.72 47.87
N PRO A 56 -8.64 -6.90 48.02
CA PRO A 56 -9.21 -6.58 49.32
C PRO A 56 -10.34 -7.57 49.70
N PRO A 57 -10.64 -7.68 51.01
CA PRO A 57 -11.16 -8.88 51.62
C PRO A 57 -12.69 -9.02 51.56
N MET A 58 -13.14 -10.28 51.70
CA MET A 58 -14.54 -10.65 51.91
C MET A 58 -15.16 -9.86 53.07
N GLN A 59 -16.28 -9.20 52.79
CA GLN A 59 -17.26 -8.82 53.80
C GLN A 59 -18.47 -9.75 53.72
N GLN A 60 -18.72 -10.40 54.84
CA GLN A 60 -19.77 -11.34 55.14
C GLN A 60 -21.09 -10.61 55.45
N PRO A 61 -22.20 -10.95 54.79
CA PRO A 61 -23.53 -10.69 55.31
C PRO A 61 -24.03 -11.91 56.09
N THR A 62 -24.08 -11.71 57.40
CA THR A 62 -25.06 -12.21 58.39
C THR A 62 -25.89 -13.45 58.02
N ALA A 63 -25.73 -14.49 58.84
CA ALA A 63 -26.60 -15.66 58.90
C ALA A 63 -28.08 -15.26 58.96
N ARG A 64 -28.88 -15.77 58.01
CA ARG A 64 -30.33 -15.87 58.15
C ARG A 64 -30.70 -17.34 58.19
N ALA A 65 -31.11 -17.75 59.39
CA ALA A 65 -31.86 -18.94 59.77
C ALA A 65 -31.83 -20.13 58.79
N THR A 66 -31.08 -21.15 59.21
CA THR A 66 -31.26 -22.56 58.88
C THR A 66 -32.75 -22.93 58.91
N THR A 67 -33.34 -23.06 57.74
CA THR A 67 -34.54 -23.88 57.54
C THR A 67 -34.07 -25.10 56.74
N PRO A 68 -34.29 -26.34 57.20
CA PRO A 68 -33.82 -27.52 56.48
C PRO A 68 -34.46 -27.55 55.07
N PRO A 69 -33.72 -27.84 53.99
CA PRO A 69 -34.32 -27.94 52.66
C PRO A 69 -35.37 -29.06 52.68
N ALA A 70 -36.61 -28.66 52.44
CA ALA A 70 -37.74 -29.55 52.31
C ALA A 70 -37.55 -30.46 51.09
N GLY A 71 -38.06 -31.70 51.21
CA GLY A 71 -37.85 -32.84 50.32
C GLY A 71 -37.70 -32.53 48.83
N VAL A 72 -36.65 -33.11 48.24
CA VAL A 72 -36.44 -33.14 46.80
C VAL A 72 -37.60 -33.89 46.14
N ASN A 73 -38.30 -33.24 45.21
CA ASN A 73 -39.40 -33.87 44.50
C ASN A 73 -38.84 -34.70 43.33
N LYS A 74 -39.24 -35.98 43.28
CA LYS A 74 -38.94 -36.87 42.16
C LYS A 74 -40.00 -36.69 41.08
N CYS A 75 -39.63 -36.04 39.98
CA CYS A 75 -40.52 -35.80 38.84
C CYS A 75 -40.17 -36.74 37.68
N VAL A 76 -41.16 -37.31 37.00
CA VAL A 76 -40.94 -38.04 35.75
C VAL A 76 -41.40 -37.15 34.60
N ILE A 77 -40.44 -36.61 33.84
CA ILE A 77 -40.69 -35.74 32.69
C ILE A 77 -40.22 -36.49 31.45
N ASN A 78 -41.12 -36.76 30.49
CA ASN A 78 -40.83 -37.51 29.26
C ASN A 78 -40.10 -38.86 29.49
N GLY A 79 -40.47 -39.59 30.55
CA GLY A 79 -39.89 -40.89 30.90
C GLY A 79 -38.54 -40.83 31.63
N GLN A 80 -37.94 -39.66 31.80
CA GLN A 80 -36.74 -39.47 32.61
C GLN A 80 -37.08 -38.94 34.01
N THR A 81 -36.42 -39.51 35.02
CA THR A 81 -36.54 -39.07 36.40
C THR A 81 -35.64 -37.87 36.62
N VAL A 82 -36.22 -36.73 36.99
CA VAL A 82 -35.53 -35.50 37.36
C VAL A 82 -35.87 -35.16 38.80
N TYR A 83 -34.84 -34.93 39.60
CA TYR A 83 -34.97 -34.53 41.00
C TYR A 83 -34.89 -33.01 41.08
N THR A 84 -35.96 -32.36 41.54
CA THR A 84 -36.02 -30.89 41.58
C THR A 84 -36.57 -30.42 42.91
N GLU A 85 -36.05 -29.30 43.39
CA GLU A 85 -36.53 -28.64 44.61
C GLU A 85 -37.89 -27.93 44.40
N ALA A 86 -38.26 -27.64 43.14
CA ALA A 86 -39.54 -27.05 42.78
C ALA A 86 -40.64 -28.11 42.53
N PRO A 87 -41.94 -27.75 42.63
CA PRO A 87 -43.04 -28.63 42.24
C PRO A 87 -42.96 -28.98 40.74
N CYS A 88 -43.19 -30.24 40.37
CA CYS A 88 -42.97 -30.77 39.01
C CYS A 88 -43.66 -29.98 37.88
N GLY A 89 -44.78 -29.30 38.16
CA GLY A 89 -45.48 -28.45 37.20
C GLY A 89 -44.71 -27.18 36.78
N GLN A 90 -43.84 -26.64 37.63
CA GLN A 90 -42.98 -25.51 37.29
C GLN A 90 -41.74 -25.94 36.50
N ALA A 91 -41.18 -27.12 36.79
CA ALA A 91 -40.05 -27.68 36.05
C ALA A 91 -40.41 -27.93 34.57
N MET A 92 -41.60 -28.47 34.27
CA MET A 92 -42.04 -28.64 32.88
C MET A 92 -42.15 -27.31 32.10
N ARG A 93 -42.61 -26.23 32.75
CA ARG A 93 -42.74 -24.92 32.10
C ARG A 93 -41.38 -24.29 31.79
N ALA A 94 -40.38 -24.51 32.64
CA ALA A 94 -39.02 -24.00 32.43
C ALA A 94 -38.32 -24.65 31.23
N LEU A 95 -38.56 -25.94 30.95
CA LEU A 95 -37.97 -26.63 29.79
C LEU A 95 -38.61 -26.25 28.45
N VAL A 96 -39.92 -25.92 28.43
CA VAL A 96 -40.64 -25.58 27.19
C VAL A 96 -40.45 -24.10 26.79
N GLY A 97 -40.13 -23.23 27.75
CA GLY A 97 -40.17 -21.78 27.55
C GLY A 97 -38.92 -21.09 27.00
N ASN A 98 -37.72 -21.70 27.01
CA ASN A 98 -36.47 -20.95 26.79
C ASN A 98 -35.38 -21.72 26.02
N ALA A 99 -35.69 -22.22 24.83
CA ALA A 99 -34.65 -22.63 23.89
C ALA A 99 -34.91 -22.02 22.51
N PRO A 100 -34.31 -20.86 22.16
CA PRO A 100 -34.24 -20.47 20.76
C PRO A 100 -33.44 -21.55 20.03
N THR A 101 -34.12 -22.35 19.22
CA THR A 101 -33.50 -23.40 18.42
C THR A 101 -32.85 -22.76 17.21
N GLU A 102 -31.69 -22.11 17.38
CA GLU A 102 -30.84 -21.79 16.24
C GLU A 102 -30.29 -23.11 15.68
N THR A 103 -30.93 -23.61 14.63
CA THR A 103 -30.42 -24.77 13.90
C THR A 103 -29.05 -24.41 13.29
N PRO A 104 -27.99 -25.22 13.51
CA PRO A 104 -26.61 -24.91 13.10
C PRO A 104 -26.43 -24.61 11.59
N SER A 105 -27.41 -25.00 10.76
CA SER A 105 -27.46 -24.66 9.33
C SER A 105 -27.61 -23.15 9.07
N ASN A 106 -28.41 -22.43 9.86
CA ASN A 106 -28.71 -21.01 9.61
C ASN A 106 -27.57 -20.09 10.09
N ALA A 107 -26.89 -20.46 11.18
CA ALA A 107 -25.72 -19.73 11.69
C ALA A 107 -24.57 -19.74 10.67
N ARG A 108 -24.24 -20.93 10.13
CA ARG A 108 -23.18 -21.09 9.14
C ARG A 108 -23.48 -20.36 7.82
N GLN A 109 -24.75 -20.31 7.41
CA GLN A 109 -25.16 -19.59 6.21
C GLN A 109 -25.06 -18.07 6.38
N ARG A 110 -25.36 -17.54 7.57
CA ARG A 110 -25.18 -16.13 7.91
C ARG A 110 -23.70 -15.75 7.99
N GLU A 111 -22.86 -16.58 8.61
CA GLU A 111 -21.40 -16.39 8.64
C GLU A 111 -20.79 -16.36 7.23
N MET A 112 -21.19 -17.27 6.34
CA MET A 112 -20.72 -17.24 4.95
C MET A 112 -21.19 -15.99 4.19
N ALA A 113 -22.43 -15.53 4.41
CA ALA A 113 -22.94 -14.31 3.78
C ALA A 113 -22.20 -13.06 4.27
N GLU A 114 -21.89 -12.98 5.57
CA GLU A 114 -21.11 -11.91 6.17
C GLU A 114 -19.66 -11.91 5.67
N ALA A 115 -19.04 -13.09 5.57
CA ALA A 115 -17.71 -13.25 4.99
C ALA A 115 -17.68 -12.82 3.51
N ALA A 116 -18.68 -13.19 2.71
CA ALA A 116 -18.79 -12.78 1.32
C ALA A 116 -19.02 -11.25 1.18
N ALA A 117 -19.81 -10.64 2.06
CA ALA A 117 -20.00 -9.20 2.09
C ALA A 117 -18.72 -8.46 2.53
N ALA A 118 -17.95 -9.02 3.47
CA ALA A 118 -16.66 -8.48 3.86
C ALA A 118 -15.64 -8.56 2.71
N ALA A 119 -15.60 -9.70 1.99
CA ALA A 119 -14.74 -9.87 0.82
C ALA A 119 -15.05 -8.85 -0.29
N LYS A 120 -16.34 -8.63 -0.63
CA LYS A 120 -16.72 -7.61 -1.61
C LYS A 120 -16.25 -6.21 -1.22
N ARG A 121 -16.40 -5.82 0.05
CA ARG A 121 -15.90 -4.52 0.54
C ARG A 121 -14.38 -4.40 0.44
N ALA A 122 -13.66 -5.49 0.70
CA ALA A 122 -12.20 -5.52 0.55
C ALA A 122 -11.78 -5.36 -0.92
N GLU A 123 -12.47 -6.04 -1.84
CA GLU A 123 -12.23 -5.90 -3.28
C GLU A 123 -12.52 -4.48 -3.79
N GLU A 124 -13.62 -3.86 -3.34
CA GLU A 124 -13.93 -2.47 -3.67
C GLU A 124 -12.85 -1.50 -3.16
N GLN A 125 -12.28 -1.74 -1.98
CA GLN A 125 -11.17 -0.94 -1.47
C GLN A 125 -9.91 -1.09 -2.33
N LEU A 126 -9.61 -2.31 -2.77
CA LEU A 126 -8.49 -2.57 -3.68
C LEU A 126 -8.70 -1.89 -5.04
N ALA A 127 -9.93 -1.93 -5.57
CA ALA A 127 -10.27 -1.23 -6.81
C ALA A 127 -10.05 0.28 -6.68
N ARG A 128 -10.51 0.90 -5.58
CA ARG A 128 -10.27 2.34 -5.33
C ARG A 128 -8.78 2.67 -5.22
N GLN A 129 -7.99 1.82 -4.57
CA GLN A 129 -6.54 2.02 -4.49
C GLN A 129 -5.86 1.87 -5.86
N TRP A 130 -6.37 0.96 -6.70
CA TRP A 130 -5.90 0.82 -8.07
C TRP A 130 -6.22 2.08 -8.89
N ASP A 131 -7.46 2.57 -8.82
CA ASP A 131 -7.89 3.77 -9.55
C ASP A 131 -7.07 5.00 -9.13
N GLN A 132 -6.77 5.14 -7.84
CA GLN A 132 -5.89 6.20 -7.35
C GLN A 132 -4.48 6.10 -7.94
N ARG A 133 -3.90 4.89 -8.03
CA ARG A 133 -2.58 4.69 -8.65
C ARG A 133 -2.60 4.95 -10.16
N MET A 134 -3.69 4.58 -10.84
CA MET A 134 -3.86 4.86 -12.26
C MET A 134 -3.98 6.37 -12.51
N ALA A 135 -4.84 7.05 -11.77
CA ALA A 135 -4.99 8.50 -11.87
C ALA A 135 -3.68 9.24 -11.58
N GLN A 136 -2.88 8.76 -10.62
CA GLN A 136 -1.56 9.33 -10.35
C GLN A 136 -0.61 9.12 -11.53
N ARG A 137 -0.52 7.89 -12.06
CA ARG A 137 0.32 7.61 -13.25
C ARG A 137 -0.07 8.45 -14.45
N ASP A 138 -1.37 8.66 -14.68
CA ASP A 138 -1.84 9.47 -15.79
C ASP A 138 -1.41 10.94 -15.65
N ARG A 139 -1.43 11.47 -14.43
CA ARG A 139 -0.89 12.82 -14.14
C ARG A 139 0.62 12.88 -14.37
N ASP A 140 1.35 11.87 -13.91
CA ASP A 140 2.79 11.82 -14.07
C ASP A 140 3.18 11.74 -15.55
N LEU A 141 2.50 10.89 -16.34
CA LEU A 141 2.68 10.80 -17.78
C LEU A 141 2.32 12.10 -18.51
N ALA A 142 1.26 12.79 -18.08
CA ALA A 142 0.91 14.08 -18.64
C ALA A 142 1.98 15.15 -18.33
N ALA A 143 2.53 15.15 -17.12
CA ALA A 143 3.61 16.05 -16.75
C ALA A 143 4.91 15.76 -17.54
N GLU A 144 5.25 14.48 -17.71
CA GLU A 144 6.39 14.06 -18.54
C GLU A 144 6.20 14.47 -20.00
N ALA A 145 5.00 14.30 -20.57
CA ALA A 145 4.70 14.73 -21.93
C ALA A 145 4.89 16.24 -22.12
N VAL A 146 4.45 17.05 -21.15
CA VAL A 146 4.65 18.51 -21.18
C VAL A 146 6.14 18.86 -21.08
N ALA A 147 6.89 18.21 -20.19
CA ALA A 147 8.33 18.45 -20.04
C ALA A 147 9.11 18.11 -21.32
N VAL A 148 8.81 16.96 -21.94
CA VAL A 148 9.39 16.55 -23.23
C VAL A 148 9.00 17.54 -24.33
N GLN A 149 7.73 17.96 -24.38
CA GLN A 149 7.28 18.92 -25.39
C GLN A 149 8.01 20.27 -25.24
N GLN A 150 8.22 20.74 -24.01
CA GLN A 150 8.99 21.95 -23.75
C GLN A 150 10.44 21.80 -24.22
N GLN A 151 11.08 20.68 -23.91
CA GLN A 151 12.45 20.39 -24.35
C GLN A 151 12.56 20.36 -25.88
N VAL A 152 11.64 19.68 -26.57
CA VAL A 152 11.61 19.64 -28.03
C VAL A 152 11.40 21.04 -28.60
N SER A 153 10.50 21.83 -28.00
CA SER A 153 10.26 23.21 -28.45
C SER A 153 11.49 24.10 -28.29
N SER A 154 12.25 23.96 -27.19
CA SER A 154 13.46 24.75 -26.96
C SER A 154 14.59 24.37 -27.92
N VAL A 155 14.79 23.07 -28.17
CA VAL A 155 15.79 22.60 -29.15
C VAL A 155 15.42 23.04 -30.56
N ASN A 156 14.14 22.94 -30.93
CA ASN A 156 13.68 23.42 -32.23
C ASN A 156 13.86 24.93 -32.40
N ALA A 157 13.59 25.72 -31.36
CA ALA A 157 13.80 27.17 -31.37
C ALA A 157 15.29 27.51 -31.52
N GLU A 158 16.18 26.78 -30.83
CA GLU A 158 17.62 26.95 -30.99
C GLU A 158 18.08 26.62 -32.42
N CYS A 159 17.62 25.49 -32.96
CA CYS A 159 17.96 25.09 -34.32
C CYS A 159 17.44 26.08 -35.37
N ALA A 160 16.24 26.65 -35.17
CA ALA A 160 15.73 27.71 -36.03
C ALA A 160 16.62 28.95 -35.99
N ARG A 161 17.07 29.36 -34.79
CA ARG A 161 17.99 30.48 -34.61
C ARG A 161 19.34 30.22 -35.27
N LEU A 162 19.95 29.06 -35.04
CA LEU A 162 21.23 28.69 -35.65
C LEU A 162 21.17 28.67 -37.17
N ARG A 163 20.06 28.17 -37.75
CA ARG A 163 19.84 28.22 -39.20
C ARG A 163 19.70 29.66 -39.71
N ALA A 164 18.96 30.50 -39.00
CA ALA A 164 18.82 31.91 -39.36
C ALA A 164 20.17 32.64 -39.32
N ASP A 165 20.99 32.41 -38.27
CA ASP A 165 22.32 32.99 -38.13
C ASP A 165 23.25 32.51 -39.25
N ARG A 166 23.24 31.20 -39.55
CA ARG A 166 23.98 30.62 -40.68
C ARG A 166 23.60 31.30 -41.98
N ASP A 167 22.31 31.39 -42.27
CA ASP A 167 21.79 31.96 -43.52
C ASP A 167 22.08 33.46 -43.60
N GLY A 168 22.12 34.17 -42.47
CA GLY A 168 22.58 35.55 -42.38
C GLY A 168 24.03 35.71 -42.85
N ILE A 169 24.93 34.83 -42.40
CA ILE A 169 26.34 34.86 -42.81
C ILE A 169 26.50 34.42 -44.27
N LEU A 170 25.76 33.41 -44.71
CA LEU A 170 25.83 32.90 -46.09
C LEU A 170 25.34 33.91 -47.14
N ARG A 171 24.57 34.92 -46.75
CA ARG A 171 24.19 36.05 -47.62
C ARG A 171 25.32 37.06 -47.85
N LEU A 172 26.35 37.07 -47.01
CA LEU A 172 27.52 37.94 -47.21
C LEU A 172 28.33 37.47 -48.42
N SER A 173 29.21 38.33 -48.95
CA SER A 173 30.13 37.92 -50.01
C SER A 173 31.04 36.78 -49.54
N VAL A 174 31.40 35.85 -50.42
CA VAL A 174 32.29 34.72 -50.07
C VAL A 174 33.60 35.21 -49.45
N THR A 175 34.15 36.31 -49.96
CA THR A 175 35.37 36.93 -49.42
C THR A 175 35.17 37.40 -47.98
N THR A 176 34.02 38.00 -47.66
CA THR A 176 33.66 38.40 -46.29
C THR A 176 33.46 37.18 -45.38
N GLN A 177 32.80 36.13 -45.87
CA GLN A 177 32.58 34.90 -45.10
C GLN A 177 33.90 34.22 -44.68
N GLN A 178 34.95 34.35 -45.50
CA GLN A 178 36.26 33.77 -45.22
C GLN A 178 37.05 34.58 -44.18
N MET A 179 36.63 35.78 -43.78
CA MET A 179 37.32 36.56 -42.76
C MET A 179 36.79 36.27 -41.35
N SER A 180 37.61 36.54 -40.32
CA SER A 180 37.11 36.62 -38.95
C SER A 180 36.25 37.88 -38.81
N PRO A 181 35.13 37.86 -38.07
CA PRO A 181 34.64 36.76 -37.21
C PRO A 181 33.76 35.72 -37.93
N TRP A 182 33.41 35.93 -39.20
CA TRP A 182 32.38 35.17 -39.91
C TRP A 182 32.72 33.69 -40.08
N ARG A 183 33.97 33.39 -40.44
CA ARG A 183 34.46 32.01 -40.58
C ARG A 183 34.33 31.24 -39.28
N ASP A 184 34.77 31.85 -38.18
CA ASP A 184 34.77 31.24 -36.84
C ASP A 184 33.33 31.00 -36.38
N ASN A 185 32.46 31.98 -36.64
CA ASN A 185 31.04 31.89 -36.31
C ASN A 185 30.33 30.78 -37.12
N LEU A 186 30.64 30.62 -38.41
CA LEU A 186 30.11 29.52 -39.23
C LEU A 186 30.54 28.13 -38.70
N ASN A 187 31.80 27.99 -38.27
CA ASN A 187 32.28 26.75 -37.67
C ASN A 187 31.60 26.45 -36.33
N TYR A 188 31.43 27.48 -35.49
CA TYR A 188 30.69 27.39 -34.24
C TYR A 188 29.23 26.96 -34.48
N ILE A 189 28.53 27.62 -35.41
CA ILE A 189 27.15 27.29 -35.77
C ILE A 189 27.05 25.85 -36.28
N ARG A 190 27.95 25.43 -37.18
CA ARG A 190 27.96 24.04 -37.69
C ARG A 190 28.14 23.02 -36.57
N LYS A 191 29.03 23.30 -35.61
CA LYS A 191 29.24 22.44 -34.44
C LYS A 191 27.98 22.37 -33.58
N ARG A 192 27.37 23.52 -33.24
CA ARG A 192 26.14 23.58 -32.42
C ARG A 192 24.94 22.90 -33.08
N MET A 193 24.79 23.07 -34.40
CA MET A 193 23.75 22.39 -35.18
C MET A 193 23.92 20.87 -35.10
N ASN A 194 25.14 20.37 -35.31
CA ASN A 194 25.43 18.94 -35.19
C ASN A 194 25.19 18.38 -33.77
N GLU A 195 25.58 19.13 -32.73
CA GLU A 195 25.31 18.76 -31.32
C GLU A 195 23.81 18.68 -31.00
N SER A 196 23.01 19.55 -31.62
CA SER A 196 21.56 19.63 -31.40
C SER A 196 20.75 18.79 -32.40
N HIS A 197 21.44 18.02 -33.25
CA HIS A 197 20.87 17.21 -34.33
C HIS A 197 19.96 18.00 -35.29
N CYS A 198 20.43 19.18 -35.68
CA CYS A 198 19.91 19.99 -36.77
C CYS A 198 20.98 20.37 -37.79
#